data_AF-A0A1I7UIN3-F1
#
_entry.id   AF-A0A1I7UIN3-F1
#
_cell.length_a   1.000
_cell.length_b   1.000
_cell.length_c   1.000
_cell.angle_alpha   90.00
_cell.angle_beta   90.00
_cell.angle_gamma   90.00
#
_symmetry.space_group_name_H-M   'P 1'
#
loop_
_entity.id
_entity.type
_entity.pdbx_description
1 polymer ?
#
loop_
_entity_poly.entity_id
_entity_poly.type
_entity_poly.pdbx_seq_one_letter_code
_entity_poly.pdbx_strand_id
1 'polypeptide(L)'
;MGTFLFWITVTHFVPKLGFISSTIAGSSLLFLNYLGAQKNFGSYKYLVSAFTMLGMTFALVEILVYPNVHNYKASFLFFSFEESFGLSGEWTRNIPLAGYTFFHSATMSLLSVQFIYRYWAVFDTNKLRYFKGCSSLIWFLYCSFFGFQYALGTYFFLARDPISDEYLREEVFLRYNANITALPATSIVAYDPLTEAVRWWNLMGVLNICSIVNFQYGVMIYCDHYANNNPIYSNNYHHFLPLFNLDVSLPSGVMLCSFTLYPATDSIIVMYVVSEYSITARKIQKVFFKSVQEIKGSGRVYAATSTAHSS
;
A
#
# COMPACT_ATOMS: atom_id res chain seq x y z
N MET A 1 -4.05 31.36 -3.51
CA MET A 1 -5.04 30.63 -2.67
C MET A 1 -5.59 29.36 -3.34
N GLY A 2 -5.58 29.21 -4.68
CA GLY A 2 -6.20 28.05 -5.38
C GLY A 2 -5.38 26.74 -5.45
N THR A 3 -4.06 26.77 -5.25
CA THR A 3 -3.19 25.60 -5.51
C THR A 3 -3.28 24.51 -4.43
N PHE A 4 -3.49 24.86 -3.15
CA PHE A 4 -3.53 23.89 -2.05
C PHE A 4 -4.86 23.13 -1.97
N LEU A 5 -5.98 23.76 -2.31
CA LEU A 5 -7.30 23.11 -2.33
C LEU A 5 -7.36 21.96 -3.35
N PHE A 6 -6.70 22.15 -4.50
CA PHE A 6 -6.56 21.11 -5.51
C PHE A 6 -5.79 19.91 -4.98
N TRP A 7 -4.63 20.13 -4.35
CA TRP A 7 -3.84 19.03 -3.77
C TRP A 7 -4.59 18.28 -2.67
N ILE A 8 -5.36 18.98 -1.82
CA ILE A 8 -6.23 18.34 -0.83
C ILE A 8 -7.29 17.48 -1.53
N THR A 9 -7.94 18.00 -2.57
CA THR A 9 -8.95 17.21 -3.31
C THR A 9 -8.33 15.96 -3.95
N VAL A 10 -7.11 16.06 -4.47
CA VAL A 10 -6.34 14.92 -4.99
C VAL A 10 -6.00 13.92 -3.88
N THR A 11 -5.51 14.37 -2.73
CA THR A 11 -5.23 13.48 -1.58
C THR A 11 -6.49 12.83 -1.02
N HIS A 12 -7.69 13.38 -1.24
CA HIS A 12 -8.98 12.73 -0.89
C HIS A 12 -9.46 11.74 -1.95
N PHE A 13 -9.18 12.01 -3.21
CA PHE A 13 -9.64 11.20 -4.31
C PHE A 13 -8.78 9.95 -4.52
N VAL A 14 -7.45 10.10 -4.48
CA VAL A 14 -6.52 9.02 -4.80
C VAL A 14 -6.63 7.82 -3.83
N PRO A 15 -6.63 7.99 -2.50
CA PRO A 15 -6.82 6.86 -1.57
C PRO A 15 -8.17 6.17 -1.73
N LYS A 16 -9.25 6.91 -2.04
CA LYS A 16 -10.57 6.32 -2.32
C LYS A 16 -10.53 5.42 -3.55
N LEU A 17 -9.90 5.88 -4.62
CA LEU A 17 -9.67 5.05 -5.80
C LEU A 17 -8.75 3.86 -5.50
N GLY A 18 -7.67 4.08 -4.75
CA GLY A 18 -6.72 3.05 -4.32
C GLY A 18 -7.40 1.94 -3.54
N PHE A 19 -8.28 2.29 -2.59
CA PHE A 19 -9.05 1.32 -1.83
C PHE A 19 -10.07 0.55 -2.68
N ILE A 20 -10.86 1.24 -3.51
CA ILE A 20 -11.88 0.59 -4.34
C ILE A 20 -11.19 -0.39 -5.30
N SER A 21 -10.14 0.05 -5.98
CA SER A 21 -9.37 -0.79 -6.90
C SER A 21 -8.70 -1.97 -6.20
N SER A 22 -8.07 -1.74 -5.04
CA SER A 22 -7.40 -2.79 -4.26
C SER A 22 -8.40 -3.80 -3.70
N THR A 23 -9.57 -3.36 -3.26
CA THR A 23 -10.63 -4.24 -2.76
C THR A 23 -11.19 -5.11 -3.87
N ILE A 24 -11.50 -4.54 -5.04
CA ILE A 24 -12.02 -5.30 -6.19
C ILE A 24 -10.98 -6.30 -6.70
N ALA A 25 -9.75 -5.85 -6.96
CA ALA A 25 -8.68 -6.68 -7.50
C ALA A 25 -8.25 -7.77 -6.50
N GLY A 26 -8.06 -7.39 -5.24
CA GLY A 26 -7.67 -8.31 -4.17
C GLY A 26 -8.74 -9.35 -3.86
N SER A 27 -10.01 -8.96 -3.78
CA SER A 27 -11.13 -9.90 -3.59
C SER A 27 -11.25 -10.87 -4.77
N SER A 28 -11.09 -10.37 -6.00
CA SER A 28 -11.11 -11.22 -7.20
C SER A 28 -9.97 -12.25 -7.18
N LEU A 29 -8.76 -11.83 -6.80
CA LEU A 29 -7.60 -12.71 -6.71
C LEU A 29 -7.81 -13.79 -5.63
N LEU A 30 -8.27 -13.38 -4.44
CA LEU A 30 -8.55 -14.32 -3.34
C LEU A 30 -9.66 -15.32 -3.72
N PHE A 31 -10.70 -14.86 -4.42
CA PHE A 31 -11.77 -15.72 -4.92
C PHE A 31 -11.26 -16.75 -5.93
N LEU A 32 -10.43 -16.33 -6.90
CA LEU A 32 -9.80 -17.24 -7.85
C LEU A 32 -8.87 -18.25 -7.16
N ASN A 33 -8.14 -17.80 -6.14
CA ASN A 33 -7.27 -18.68 -5.37
C ASN A 33 -8.09 -19.74 -4.59
N TYR A 34 -9.20 -19.33 -3.98
CA TYR A 34 -10.15 -20.23 -3.32
C TYR A 34 -10.72 -21.28 -4.28
N LEU A 35 -11.05 -20.90 -5.52
CA LEU A 35 -11.54 -21.80 -6.56
C LEU A 35 -10.47 -22.74 -7.16
N GLY A 36 -9.24 -22.68 -6.67
CA GLY A 36 -8.19 -23.64 -7.04
C GLY A 36 -7.37 -23.22 -8.26
N ALA A 37 -7.33 -21.92 -8.60
CA ALA A 37 -6.40 -21.39 -9.61
C ALA A 37 -4.92 -21.67 -9.29
N GLN A 38 -4.59 -22.14 -8.08
CA GLN A 38 -3.25 -22.52 -7.66
C GLN A 38 -3.16 -23.96 -7.13
N LYS A 39 -4.03 -24.88 -7.58
CA LYS A 39 -4.03 -26.28 -7.09
C LYS A 39 -2.66 -26.95 -7.20
N ASN A 40 -1.84 -26.53 -8.17
CA ASN A 40 -0.50 -27.06 -8.45
C ASN A 40 0.64 -26.39 -7.65
N PHE A 41 0.40 -25.26 -6.96
CA PHE A 41 1.46 -24.44 -6.35
C PHE A 41 1.70 -24.72 -4.83
N GLY A 42 0.99 -25.67 -4.24
CA GLY A 42 1.21 -26.10 -2.84
C GLY A 42 1.07 -24.94 -1.84
N SER A 43 2.05 -24.77 -0.93
CA SER A 43 2.04 -23.73 0.12
C SER A 43 2.18 -22.29 -0.39
N TYR A 44 2.64 -22.08 -1.63
CA TYR A 44 2.84 -20.75 -2.21
C TYR A 44 1.52 -19.95 -2.30
N LYS A 45 0.39 -20.64 -2.40
CA LYS A 45 -0.93 -20.01 -2.45
C LYS A 45 -1.28 -19.21 -1.19
N TYR A 46 -0.82 -19.66 -0.03
CA TYR A 46 -1.06 -18.96 1.23
C TYR A 46 -0.25 -17.68 1.33
N LEU A 47 0.95 -17.68 0.74
CA LEU A 47 1.81 -16.50 0.67
C LEU A 47 1.15 -15.40 -0.18
N VAL A 48 0.71 -15.74 -1.41
CA VAL A 48 0.03 -14.78 -2.30
C VAL A 48 -1.25 -14.25 -1.66
N SER A 49 -2.06 -15.10 -1.02
CA SER A 49 -3.24 -14.65 -0.30
C SER A 49 -2.90 -13.71 0.86
N ALA A 50 -1.87 -14.02 1.64
CA ALA A 50 -1.47 -13.17 2.75
C ALA A 50 -0.94 -11.81 2.30
N PHE A 51 -0.20 -11.77 1.20
CA PHE A 51 0.28 -10.54 0.58
C PHE A 51 -0.88 -9.66 0.08
N THR A 52 -1.87 -10.30 -0.54
CA THR A 52 -3.09 -9.62 -0.99
C THR A 52 -3.89 -9.07 0.20
N MET A 53 -4.04 -9.86 1.28
CA MET A 53 -4.72 -9.41 2.50
C MET A 53 -4.00 -8.23 3.16
N LEU A 54 -2.67 -8.28 3.30
CA LEU A 54 -1.90 -7.17 3.88
C LEU A 54 -2.05 -5.89 3.06
N GLY A 55 -2.00 -5.99 1.73
CA GLY A 55 -2.20 -4.84 0.83
C GLY A 55 -3.61 -4.25 0.91
N MET A 56 -4.65 -5.08 1.01
CA MET A 56 -6.02 -4.60 1.24
C MET A 56 -6.17 -3.93 2.62
N THR A 57 -5.54 -4.48 3.66
CA THR A 57 -5.54 -3.86 5.00
C THR A 57 -4.84 -2.50 4.97
N PHE A 58 -3.72 -2.35 4.26
CA PHE A 58 -3.05 -1.07 4.09
C PHE A 58 -3.98 -0.02 3.44
N ALA A 59 -4.63 -0.39 2.32
CA ALA A 59 -5.57 0.51 1.64
C ALA A 59 -6.79 0.88 2.51
N LEU A 60 -7.26 -0.05 3.37
CA LEU A 60 -8.31 0.23 4.33
C LEU A 60 -7.86 1.21 5.42
N VAL A 61 -6.69 0.95 6.02
CA VAL A 61 -6.15 1.79 7.11
C VAL A 61 -5.91 3.22 6.65
N GLU A 62 -5.49 3.42 5.41
CA GLU A 62 -5.32 4.76 4.86
C GLU A 62 -6.62 5.56 4.78
N ILE A 63 -7.73 4.93 4.38
CA ILE A 63 -9.04 5.60 4.39
C ILE A 63 -9.51 5.90 5.81
N LEU A 64 -9.25 4.99 6.75
CA LEU A 64 -9.68 5.15 8.14
C LEU A 64 -8.89 6.24 8.88
N VAL A 65 -7.58 6.33 8.62
CA VAL A 65 -6.68 7.28 9.30
C VAL A 65 -6.63 8.62 8.58
N TYR A 66 -6.77 8.58 7.25
CA TYR A 66 -6.76 9.75 6.38
C TYR A 66 -5.53 10.67 6.61
N PRO A 67 -4.30 10.12 6.52
CA PRO A 67 -3.09 10.85 6.87
C PRO A 67 -2.74 11.92 5.84
N ASN A 68 -2.34 13.09 6.32
CA ASN A 68 -1.89 14.22 5.53
C ASN A 68 -0.45 14.58 5.90
N VAL A 69 0.32 14.98 4.89
CA VAL A 69 1.71 15.40 5.02
C VAL A 69 1.83 16.84 4.58
N HIS A 70 2.51 17.66 5.37
CA HIS A 70 2.84 19.03 5.04
C HIS A 70 4.32 19.31 5.27
N ASN A 71 5.01 19.80 4.25
CA ASN A 71 6.40 20.26 4.36
C ASN A 71 6.42 21.77 4.48
N TYR A 72 7.10 22.28 5.49
CA TYR A 72 7.29 23.71 5.70
C TYR A 72 8.72 24.00 6.16
N LYS A 73 9.50 24.68 5.31
CA LYS A 73 10.91 25.02 5.59
C LYS A 73 11.71 23.79 6.07
N ALA A 74 12.23 23.82 7.29
CA ALA A 74 12.98 22.74 7.93
C ALA A 74 12.10 21.84 8.80
N SER A 75 10.79 21.82 8.55
CA SER A 75 9.80 21.04 9.27
C SER A 75 8.95 20.15 8.36
N PHE A 76 8.59 18.99 8.89
CA PHE A 76 7.70 18.02 8.29
C PHE A 76 6.58 17.72 9.28
N LEU A 77 5.33 17.96 8.89
CA LEU A 77 4.14 17.70 9.69
C LEU A 77 3.39 16.51 9.10
N PHE A 78 3.07 15.55 9.96
CA PHE A 78 2.26 14.39 9.64
C PHE A 78 1.04 14.36 10.55
N PHE A 79 -0.14 14.58 9.98
CA PHE A 79 -1.35 14.86 10.73
C PHE A 79 -2.60 14.26 10.09
N SER A 80 -3.67 14.13 10.87
CA SER A 80 -5.02 13.85 10.34
C SER A 80 -5.98 14.95 10.77
N PHE A 81 -7.00 15.22 9.96
CA PHE A 81 -8.04 16.22 10.25
C PHE A 81 -9.05 15.73 11.29
N GLU A 82 -9.20 14.43 11.43
CA GLU A 82 -10.17 13.81 12.33
C GLU A 82 -9.48 12.78 13.22
N GLU A 83 -9.98 12.65 14.45
CA GLU A 83 -9.55 11.59 15.35
C GLU A 83 -10.11 10.25 14.85
N SER A 84 -9.21 9.31 14.55
CA SER A 84 -9.62 7.97 14.15
C SER A 84 -9.92 7.11 15.38
N PHE A 85 -10.93 6.25 15.24
CA PHE A 85 -11.29 5.23 16.26
C PHE A 85 -11.72 5.79 17.63
N GLY A 86 -12.14 7.06 17.71
CA GLY A 86 -12.59 7.69 18.97
C GLY A 86 -11.48 7.91 19.99
N LEU A 87 -10.22 7.92 19.55
CA LEU A 87 -9.05 8.12 20.40
C LEU A 87 -8.72 9.62 20.53
N SER A 88 -9.26 10.25 21.57
CA SER A 88 -9.07 11.69 21.84
C SER A 88 -8.02 12.02 22.90
N GLY A 89 -7.39 11.00 23.49
CA GLY A 89 -6.38 11.19 24.54
C GLY A 89 -5.06 11.73 23.98
N GLU A 90 -4.33 12.49 24.78
CA GLU A 90 -3.06 13.12 24.39
C GLU A 90 -2.03 12.11 23.84
N TRP A 91 -1.96 10.93 24.47
CA TRP A 91 -1.09 9.82 24.08
C TRP A 91 -1.71 8.90 23.03
N THR A 92 -3.05 8.84 22.95
CA THR A 92 -3.77 7.87 22.11
C THR A 92 -4.12 8.41 20.73
N ARG A 93 -4.28 9.73 20.58
CA ARG A 93 -4.63 10.38 19.31
C ARG A 93 -3.64 10.12 18.18
N ASN A 94 -2.36 9.91 18.50
CA ASN A 94 -1.31 9.66 17.49
C ASN A 94 -1.14 8.18 17.14
N ILE A 95 -1.79 7.26 17.87
CA ILE A 95 -1.70 5.81 17.62
C ILE A 95 -2.21 5.44 16.21
N PRO A 96 -3.33 6.00 15.71
CA PRO A 96 -3.78 5.72 14.33
C PRO A 96 -2.76 6.12 13.27
N LEU A 97 -2.10 7.27 13.43
CA LEU A 97 -1.03 7.72 12.54
C LEU A 97 0.17 6.76 12.57
N ALA A 98 0.61 6.36 13.76
CA ALA A 98 1.68 5.37 13.91
C ALA A 98 1.27 4.02 13.28
N GLY A 99 0.03 3.58 13.47
CA GLY A 99 -0.54 2.38 12.85
C GLY A 99 -0.54 2.45 11.32
N TYR A 100 -0.88 3.60 10.72
CA TYR A 100 -0.73 3.78 9.28
C TYR A 100 0.72 3.58 8.83
N THR A 101 1.68 4.16 9.56
CA THR A 101 3.11 4.01 9.20
C THR A 101 3.61 2.57 9.34
N PHE A 102 3.06 1.79 10.27
CA PHE A 102 3.30 0.34 10.36
C PHE A 102 2.91 -0.37 9.06
N PHE A 103 1.67 -0.19 8.62
CA PHE A 103 1.16 -0.85 7.42
C PHE A 103 1.83 -0.35 6.15
N HIS A 104 2.23 0.92 6.11
CA HIS A 104 3.01 1.50 5.03
C HIS A 104 4.37 0.79 4.90
N SER A 105 5.15 0.73 5.99
CA SER A 105 6.47 0.09 5.98
C SER A 105 6.39 -1.43 5.80
N ALA A 106 5.37 -2.09 6.36
CA ALA A 106 5.12 -3.51 6.14
C ALA A 106 4.79 -3.82 4.67
N THR A 107 4.00 -2.96 3.99
CA THR A 107 3.71 -3.09 2.55
C THR A 107 4.97 -2.84 1.71
N MET A 108 5.81 -1.88 2.08
CA MET A 108 7.10 -1.64 1.41
C MET A 108 8.06 -2.82 1.56
N SER A 109 8.11 -3.41 2.74
CA SER A 109 8.93 -4.60 3.01
C SER A 109 8.40 -5.81 2.25
N LEU A 110 7.07 -5.97 2.20
CA LEU A 110 6.42 -6.99 1.41
C LEU A 110 6.80 -6.90 -0.07
N LEU A 111 6.78 -5.68 -0.61
CA LEU A 111 7.22 -5.38 -1.96
C LEU A 111 8.65 -5.89 -2.23
N SER A 112 9.57 -5.59 -1.33
CA SER A 112 10.97 -6.03 -1.41
C SER A 112 11.07 -7.56 -1.41
N VAL A 113 10.28 -8.24 -0.57
CA VAL A 113 10.20 -9.70 -0.52
C VAL A 113 9.72 -10.31 -1.85
N GLN A 114 8.79 -9.65 -2.55
CA GLN A 114 8.37 -10.11 -3.88
C GLN A 114 9.49 -10.03 -4.91
N PHE A 115 10.33 -8.99 -4.87
CA PHE A 115 11.51 -8.88 -5.73
C PHE A 115 12.55 -9.97 -5.39
N ILE A 116 12.78 -10.24 -4.11
CA ILE A 116 13.63 -11.36 -3.67
C ILE A 116 13.09 -12.70 -4.19
N TYR A 117 11.77 -12.93 -4.09
CA TYR A 117 11.14 -14.14 -4.61
C TYR A 117 11.40 -14.31 -6.11
N ARG A 118 11.17 -13.26 -6.90
CA ARG A 118 11.40 -13.27 -8.36
C ARG A 118 12.86 -13.53 -8.69
N TYR A 119 13.77 -12.91 -7.95
CA TYR A 119 15.20 -13.13 -8.09
C TYR A 119 15.59 -14.60 -7.82
N TRP A 120 15.18 -15.18 -6.68
CA TRP A 120 15.49 -16.59 -6.40
C TRP A 120 14.78 -17.58 -7.33
N ALA A 121 13.59 -17.26 -7.83
CA ALA A 121 12.91 -18.12 -8.79
C ALA A 121 13.70 -18.30 -10.09
N VAL A 122 14.51 -17.29 -10.47
CA VAL A 122 15.35 -17.32 -11.67
C VAL A 122 16.71 -17.94 -11.40
N PHE A 123 17.39 -17.54 -10.31
CA PHE A 123 18.79 -17.90 -10.09
C PHE A 123 19.00 -19.14 -9.22
N ASP A 124 18.10 -19.42 -8.27
CA ASP A 124 18.29 -20.51 -7.31
C ASP A 124 16.96 -21.02 -6.75
N THR A 125 16.39 -22.01 -7.45
CA THR A 125 15.11 -22.61 -7.10
C THR A 125 15.15 -23.35 -5.75
N ASN A 126 16.33 -23.69 -5.21
CA ASN A 126 16.45 -24.32 -3.89
C ASN A 126 16.06 -23.36 -2.78
N LYS A 127 16.38 -22.07 -2.92
CA LYS A 127 16.03 -21.02 -1.95
C LYS A 127 14.54 -20.71 -1.92
N LEU A 128 13.76 -21.15 -2.92
CA LEU A 128 12.30 -21.07 -2.88
C LEU A 128 11.68 -21.88 -1.73
N ARG A 129 12.46 -22.76 -1.08
CA ARG A 129 12.04 -23.45 0.15
C ARG A 129 11.67 -22.47 1.27
N TYR A 130 12.32 -21.29 1.35
CA TYR A 130 11.98 -20.27 2.35
C TYR A 130 10.60 -19.65 2.15
N PHE A 131 10.00 -19.81 0.97
CA PHE A 131 8.67 -19.32 0.66
C PHE A 131 7.58 -20.40 0.83
N LYS A 132 7.95 -21.61 1.28
CA LYS A 132 7.02 -22.75 1.45
C LYS A 132 6.91 -23.16 2.93
N GLY A 133 5.73 -23.68 3.30
CA GLY A 133 5.46 -24.21 4.64
C GLY A 133 5.69 -23.19 5.75
N CYS A 134 6.21 -23.65 6.91
CA CYS A 134 6.50 -22.80 8.06
C CYS A 134 7.65 -21.80 7.83
N SER A 135 8.53 -22.04 6.85
CA SER A 135 9.64 -21.14 6.56
C SER A 135 9.18 -19.78 6.04
N SER A 136 7.96 -19.69 5.48
CA SER A 136 7.39 -18.42 5.04
C SER A 136 7.12 -17.44 6.18
N LEU A 137 7.04 -17.91 7.43
CA LEU A 137 6.90 -17.07 8.62
C LEU A 137 8.04 -16.06 8.76
N ILE A 138 9.23 -16.37 8.23
CA ILE A 138 10.38 -15.46 8.22
C ILE A 138 10.02 -14.14 7.52
N TRP A 139 9.23 -14.18 6.44
CA TRP A 139 8.84 -12.99 5.69
C TRP A 139 7.79 -12.17 6.43
N PHE A 140 6.89 -12.81 7.16
CA PHE A 140 5.97 -12.09 8.04
C PHE A 140 6.73 -11.38 9.16
N LEU A 141 7.70 -12.06 9.77
CA LEU A 141 8.58 -11.45 10.77
C LEU A 141 9.40 -10.30 10.19
N TYR A 142 9.91 -10.43 8.96
CA TYR A 142 10.60 -9.37 8.23
C TYR A 142 9.71 -8.14 8.04
N CYS A 143 8.50 -8.32 7.50
CA CYS A 143 7.55 -7.21 7.30
C CYS A 143 7.11 -6.57 8.62
N SER A 144 6.85 -7.38 9.65
CA SER A 144 6.49 -6.90 10.98
C SER A 144 7.63 -6.15 11.65
N PHE A 145 8.88 -6.61 11.51
CA PHE A 145 10.05 -5.94 12.07
C PHE A 145 10.19 -4.51 11.56
N PHE A 146 10.19 -4.33 10.24
CA PHE A 146 10.27 -2.99 9.64
C PHE A 146 9.01 -2.16 9.91
N GLY A 147 7.83 -2.78 9.90
CA GLY A 147 6.57 -2.15 10.31
C GLY A 147 6.65 -1.55 11.72
N PHE A 148 7.06 -2.36 12.71
CA PHE A 148 7.18 -1.92 14.09
C PHE A 148 8.29 -0.89 14.26
N GLN A 149 9.44 -1.07 13.61
CA GLN A 149 10.55 -0.12 13.66
C GLN A 149 10.10 1.27 13.18
N TYR A 150 9.37 1.32 12.05
CA TYR A 150 8.86 2.57 11.50
C TYR A 150 7.79 3.19 12.42
N ALA A 151 6.83 2.39 12.90
CA ALA A 151 5.75 2.89 13.74
C ALA A 151 6.23 3.41 15.09
N LEU A 152 7.11 2.66 15.76
CA LEU A 152 7.72 3.10 17.02
C LEU A 152 8.62 4.31 16.79
N GLY A 153 9.38 4.33 15.69
CA GLY A 153 10.21 5.48 15.32
C GLY A 153 9.37 6.75 15.12
N THR A 154 8.25 6.63 14.41
CA THR A 154 7.29 7.73 14.24
C THR A 154 6.67 8.15 15.57
N TYR A 155 6.25 7.20 16.40
CA TYR A 155 5.59 7.53 17.67
C TYR A 155 6.51 8.23 18.67
N PHE A 156 7.77 7.79 18.79
CA PHE A 156 8.72 8.31 19.78
C PHE A 156 9.60 9.45 19.26
N PHE A 157 10.15 9.36 18.04
CA PHE A 157 11.07 10.38 17.52
C PHE A 157 10.36 11.58 16.90
N LEU A 158 9.11 11.41 16.43
CA LEU A 158 8.31 12.49 15.85
C LEU A 158 7.25 12.99 16.86
N ALA A 159 7.42 12.66 18.14
CA ALA A 159 6.59 13.17 19.20
C ALA A 159 6.63 14.70 19.21
N ARG A 160 5.45 15.30 19.24
CA ARG A 160 5.27 16.73 19.13
C ARG A 160 5.57 17.41 20.46
N ASP A 161 6.29 18.52 20.40
CA ASP A 161 6.71 19.33 21.54
C ASP A 161 6.30 20.81 21.35
N PRO A 162 6.30 21.63 22.42
CA PRO A 162 5.82 23.01 22.35
C PRO A 162 6.53 23.89 21.31
N ILE A 163 7.81 23.62 21.03
CA ILE A 163 8.58 24.37 20.03
C ILE A 163 8.07 24.04 18.62
N SER A 164 7.80 22.76 18.34
CA SER A 164 7.23 22.33 17.07
C SER A 164 5.83 22.88 16.85
N ASP A 165 5.03 22.98 17.92
CA ASP A 165 3.69 23.57 17.87
C ASP A 165 3.75 25.04 17.51
N GLU A 166 4.62 25.81 18.18
CA GLU A 166 4.79 27.24 17.89
C GLU A 166 5.27 27.45 16.46
N TYR A 167 6.28 26.68 16.02
CA TYR A 167 6.86 26.79 14.68
C TYR A 167 5.84 26.56 13.56
N LEU A 168 4.88 25.66 13.78
CA LEU A 168 3.88 25.28 12.78
C LEU A 168 2.52 25.97 12.98
N ARG A 169 2.29 26.67 14.08
CA ARG A 169 0.98 27.23 14.44
C ARG A 169 0.41 28.13 13.35
N GLU A 170 1.17 29.14 12.96
CA GLU A 170 0.73 30.11 11.95
C GLU A 170 0.51 29.44 10.59
N GLU A 171 1.42 28.55 10.19
CA GLU A 171 1.35 27.87 8.89
C GLU A 171 0.13 26.95 8.79
N VAL A 172 -0.13 26.16 9.83
CA VAL A 172 -1.29 25.26 9.88
C VAL A 172 -2.58 26.07 9.90
N PHE A 173 -2.63 27.15 10.67
CA PHE A 173 -3.79 28.03 10.71
C PHE A 173 -4.05 28.70 9.35
N LEU A 174 -3.03 29.27 8.71
CA LEU A 174 -3.17 29.97 7.44
C LEU A 174 -3.58 29.05 6.28
N ARG A 175 -3.09 27.80 6.27
CA ARG A 175 -3.37 26.85 5.18
C ARG A 175 -4.62 26.02 5.38
N TYR A 176 -4.86 25.59 6.61
CA TYR A 176 -5.87 24.60 6.93
C TYR A 176 -7.00 25.15 7.79
N ASN A 177 -6.90 26.40 8.26
CA ASN A 177 -7.86 27.03 9.17
C ASN A 177 -8.14 26.16 10.41
N ALA A 178 -7.10 25.48 10.89
CA ALA A 178 -7.17 24.50 11.97
C ALA A 178 -6.12 24.80 13.04
N ASN A 179 -6.41 24.39 14.28
CA ASN A 179 -5.47 24.53 15.38
C ASN A 179 -4.65 23.23 15.52
N ILE A 180 -3.32 23.34 15.40
CA ILE A 180 -2.40 22.18 15.46
C ILE A 180 -2.52 21.40 16.78
N THR A 181 -2.85 22.07 17.89
CA THR A 181 -2.97 21.40 19.20
C THR A 181 -4.20 20.49 19.29
N ALA A 182 -5.24 20.77 18.51
CA ALA A 182 -6.45 19.96 18.44
C ALA A 182 -6.32 18.76 17.49
N LEU A 183 -5.35 18.78 16.57
CA LEU A 183 -5.18 17.72 15.58
C LEU A 183 -4.30 16.58 16.11
N PRO A 184 -4.65 15.32 15.77
CA PRO A 184 -3.70 14.21 15.77
C PRO A 184 -2.53 14.53 14.84
N ALA A 185 -1.35 14.77 15.41
CA ALA A 185 -0.21 15.25 14.66
C ALA A 185 1.12 14.84 15.31
N THR A 186 2.03 14.43 14.43
CA THR A 186 3.45 14.18 14.70
C THR A 186 4.26 15.08 13.79
N SER A 187 5.41 15.57 14.26
CA SER A 187 6.18 16.57 13.53
C SER A 187 7.66 16.39 13.71
N ILE A 188 8.42 16.69 12.66
CA ILE A 188 9.87 16.80 12.66
C ILE A 188 10.18 18.27 12.49
N VAL A 189 10.94 18.85 13.40
CA VAL A 189 11.60 20.14 13.19
C VAL A 189 13.10 19.91 13.31
N ALA A 190 13.86 20.22 12.26
CA ALA A 190 15.29 19.90 12.20
C ALA A 190 16.15 20.80 13.10
N TYR A 191 15.80 22.07 13.20
CA TYR A 191 16.54 23.08 13.97
C TYR A 191 15.62 23.77 14.96
N ASP A 192 16.15 24.06 16.14
CA ASP A 192 15.48 24.94 17.08
C ASP A 192 15.41 26.37 16.49
N PRO A 193 14.22 26.99 16.37
CA PRO A 193 14.07 28.30 15.75
C PRO A 193 14.67 29.46 16.56
N LEU A 194 14.92 29.26 17.86
CA LEU A 194 15.47 30.28 18.77
C LEU A 194 16.99 30.13 18.93
N THR A 195 17.46 28.89 19.04
CA THR A 195 18.88 28.60 19.32
C THR A 195 19.68 28.14 18.11
N GLU A 196 19.01 27.91 16.97
CA GLU A 196 19.56 27.31 15.74
C GLU A 196 20.23 25.94 15.94
N ALA A 197 20.10 25.36 17.13
CA ALA A 197 20.70 24.08 17.47
C ALA A 197 20.00 22.92 16.75
N VAL A 198 20.79 21.91 16.38
CA VAL A 198 20.26 20.70 15.73
C VAL A 198 19.46 19.89 16.74
N ARG A 199 18.22 19.56 16.38
CA ARG A 199 17.34 18.72 17.19
C ARG A 199 17.63 17.25 16.90
N TRP A 200 18.68 16.73 17.54
CA TRP A 200 19.19 15.37 17.32
C TRP A 200 18.13 14.28 17.48
N TRP A 201 17.16 14.43 18.38
CA TRP A 201 16.07 13.46 18.56
C TRP A 201 15.22 13.30 17.29
N ASN A 202 14.77 14.41 16.72
CA ASN A 202 13.99 14.44 15.48
C ASN A 202 14.84 13.97 14.29
N LEU A 203 16.12 14.36 14.26
CA LEU A 203 17.06 13.94 13.23
C LEU A 203 17.30 12.42 13.24
N MET A 204 17.40 11.79 14.42
CA MET A 204 17.49 10.33 14.54
C MET A 204 16.23 9.64 14.00
N GLY A 205 15.04 10.24 14.20
CA GLY A 205 13.80 9.78 13.57
C GLY A 205 13.85 9.80 12.05
N VAL A 206 14.33 10.91 11.46
CA VAL A 206 14.55 11.03 10.01
C VAL A 206 15.55 9.98 9.52
N LEU A 207 16.70 9.84 10.20
CA LEU A 207 17.73 8.88 9.84
C LEU A 207 17.19 7.44 9.91
N ASN A 208 16.37 7.10 10.90
CA ASN A 208 15.73 5.80 11.01
C ASN A 208 14.80 5.52 9.81
N ILE A 209 13.89 6.47 9.50
CA ILE A 209 12.96 6.36 8.37
C ILE A 209 13.73 6.24 7.05
N CYS A 210 14.71 7.12 6.81
CA CYS A 210 15.54 7.08 5.61
C CYS A 210 16.30 5.75 5.51
N SER A 211 16.83 5.22 6.60
CA SER A 211 17.57 3.95 6.58
C SER A 211 16.66 2.79 6.18
N ILE A 212 15.44 2.73 6.72
CA ILE A 212 14.45 1.71 6.36
C ILE A 212 14.11 1.80 4.87
N VAL A 213 13.75 3.00 4.42
CA VAL A 213 13.29 3.22 3.04
C VAL A 213 14.41 2.92 2.03
N ASN A 214 15.63 3.43 2.26
CA ASN A 214 16.78 3.16 1.40
C ASN A 214 17.17 1.68 1.39
N PHE A 215 17.09 1.00 2.53
CA PHE A 215 17.36 -0.44 2.58
C PHE A 215 16.36 -1.23 1.73
N GLN A 216 15.04 -0.97 1.88
CA GLN A 216 14.03 -1.69 1.10
C GLN A 216 14.15 -1.43 -0.39
N TYR A 217 14.31 -0.17 -0.82
CA TYR A 217 14.51 0.15 -2.24
C TYR A 217 15.85 -0.37 -2.77
N GLY A 218 16.90 -0.35 -1.95
CA GLY A 218 18.20 -0.91 -2.32
C GLY A 218 18.11 -2.40 -2.65
N VAL A 219 17.35 -3.17 -1.87
CA VAL A 219 17.08 -4.59 -2.17
C VAL A 219 16.30 -4.74 -3.47
N MET A 220 15.25 -3.94 -3.71
CA MET A 220 14.46 -3.99 -4.95
C MET A 220 15.34 -3.70 -6.17
N ILE A 221 16.10 -2.61 -6.14
CA ILE A 221 17.00 -2.19 -7.22
C ILE A 221 18.08 -3.24 -7.47
N TYR A 222 18.67 -3.80 -6.42
CA TYR A 222 19.68 -4.86 -6.54
C TYR A 222 19.11 -6.10 -7.25
N CYS A 223 17.94 -6.57 -6.82
CA CYS A 223 17.28 -7.71 -7.42
C CYS A 223 16.92 -7.47 -8.90
N ASP A 224 16.44 -6.27 -9.23
CA ASP A 224 16.05 -5.89 -10.59
C ASP A 224 17.26 -5.74 -11.52
N HIS A 225 18.29 -5.00 -11.10
CA HIS A 225 19.50 -4.77 -11.89
C HIS A 225 20.19 -6.10 -12.23
N TYR A 226 20.29 -7.02 -11.27
CA TYR A 226 20.91 -8.31 -11.50
C TYR A 226 20.07 -9.20 -12.42
N ALA A 227 18.73 -9.14 -12.33
CA ALA A 227 17.86 -9.85 -13.26
C ALA A 227 18.00 -9.34 -14.71
N ASN A 228 18.14 -8.02 -14.89
CA ASN A 228 18.27 -7.39 -16.22
C ASN A 228 19.64 -7.60 -16.88
N ASN A 229 20.73 -7.65 -16.12
CA ASN A 229 22.08 -7.83 -16.66
C ASN A 229 22.38 -9.24 -17.19
N ASN A 230 21.50 -10.22 -16.98
CA ASN A 230 21.72 -11.57 -17.48
C ASN A 230 21.17 -11.71 -18.92
N PRO A 231 22.03 -11.97 -19.93
CA PRO A 231 21.66 -11.87 -21.35
C PRO A 231 20.63 -12.91 -21.82
N ILE A 232 20.42 -13.99 -21.07
CA ILE A 232 19.38 -15.01 -21.36
C ILE A 232 17.97 -14.46 -21.06
N TYR A 233 17.85 -13.43 -20.21
CA TYR A 233 16.59 -12.98 -19.63
C TYR A 233 16.12 -11.61 -20.12
N SER A 234 17.04 -10.76 -20.60
CA SER A 234 16.77 -9.39 -21.08
C SER A 234 15.49 -9.24 -21.93
N ASN A 235 15.21 -10.18 -22.85
CA ASN A 235 14.03 -10.09 -23.74
C ASN A 235 12.65 -10.24 -23.05
N ASN A 236 12.56 -10.86 -21.86
CA ASN A 236 11.27 -11.05 -21.17
C ASN A 236 10.96 -9.95 -20.12
N TYR A 237 11.97 -9.21 -19.66
CA TYR A 237 11.82 -8.19 -18.60
C TYR A 237 11.67 -6.76 -19.14
N HIS A 238 11.89 -6.53 -20.45
CA HIS A 238 11.71 -5.22 -21.09
C HIS A 238 10.31 -4.60 -20.90
N HIS A 239 9.27 -5.40 -20.60
CA HIS A 239 7.92 -4.90 -20.35
C HIS A 239 7.69 -4.35 -18.93
N PHE A 240 8.58 -4.66 -17.97
CA PHE A 240 8.48 -4.18 -16.58
C PHE A 240 9.37 -2.96 -16.29
N LEU A 241 10.20 -2.56 -17.26
CA LEU A 241 11.10 -1.41 -17.18
C LEU A 241 10.48 0.01 -17.16
N PRO A 242 9.21 0.29 -17.52
CA PRO A 242 8.79 1.68 -17.64
C PRO A 242 8.40 2.34 -16.30
N LEU A 243 8.71 1.75 -15.14
CA LEU A 243 8.29 2.30 -13.85
C LEU A 243 9.31 3.25 -13.18
N PHE A 244 10.57 3.31 -13.64
CA PHE A 244 11.63 4.05 -12.95
C PHE A 244 12.38 5.08 -13.81
N ASN A 245 11.82 5.49 -14.95
CA ASN A 245 12.33 6.65 -15.70
C ASN A 245 11.37 7.84 -15.58
N LEU A 246 11.01 8.18 -14.34
CA LEU A 246 10.09 9.25 -14.00
C LEU A 246 10.88 10.47 -13.51
N ASP A 247 11.13 11.44 -14.39
CA ASP A 247 11.46 12.82 -14.03
C ASP A 247 10.24 13.46 -13.37
N VAL A 248 10.01 13.12 -12.10
CA VAL A 248 8.77 13.46 -11.41
C VAL A 248 9.08 14.25 -10.15
N SER A 249 9.04 15.57 -10.31
CA SER A 249 8.99 16.54 -9.22
C SER A 249 7.58 16.61 -8.62
N LEU A 250 7.04 15.48 -8.13
CA LEU A 250 5.74 15.46 -7.45
C LEU A 250 5.89 15.85 -5.97
N PRO A 251 4.93 16.59 -5.39
CA PRO A 251 4.85 16.78 -3.95
C PRO A 251 4.81 15.43 -3.23
N SER A 252 5.58 15.28 -2.15
CA SER A 252 5.75 14.02 -1.41
C SER A 252 4.43 13.36 -0.97
N GLY A 253 3.39 14.15 -0.71
CA GLY A 253 2.05 13.64 -0.38
C GLY A 253 1.39 12.85 -1.51
N VAL A 254 1.61 13.25 -2.77
CA VAL A 254 1.02 12.55 -3.94
C VAL A 254 1.76 11.26 -4.25
N MET A 255 3.08 11.20 -3.99
CA MET A 255 3.82 9.95 -4.04
C MET A 255 3.31 8.96 -2.98
N LEU A 256 3.10 9.41 -1.73
CA LEU A 256 2.54 8.55 -0.67
C LEU A 256 1.16 8.01 -1.06
N CYS A 257 0.26 8.85 -1.56
CA CYS A 257 -1.05 8.41 -2.05
C CYS A 257 -0.98 7.52 -3.30
N SER A 258 0.11 7.52 -4.06
CA SER A 258 0.26 6.63 -5.23
C SER A 258 0.60 5.18 -4.83
N PHE A 259 1.24 4.98 -3.66
CA PHE A 259 1.53 3.63 -3.13
C PHE A 259 0.27 2.81 -2.81
N THR A 260 -0.88 3.46 -2.76
CA THR A 260 -2.19 2.91 -2.41
C THR A 260 -2.81 2.13 -3.55
N LEU A 261 -2.35 2.40 -4.77
CA LEU A 261 -2.69 1.66 -5.99
C LEU A 261 -1.81 0.41 -6.16
N TYR A 262 -0.72 0.30 -5.40
CA TYR A 262 0.19 -0.83 -5.54
C TYR A 262 -0.49 -2.18 -5.22
N PRO A 263 -1.23 -2.37 -4.11
CA PRO A 263 -1.92 -3.62 -3.84
C PRO A 263 -2.85 -4.08 -4.97
N ALA A 264 -3.57 -3.11 -5.59
CA ALA A 264 -4.39 -3.37 -6.77
C ALA A 264 -3.53 -3.81 -7.97
N THR A 265 -2.45 -3.09 -8.24
CA THR A 265 -1.54 -3.34 -9.36
C THR A 265 -0.88 -4.71 -9.24
N ASP A 266 -0.38 -5.07 -8.05
CA ASP A 266 0.22 -6.38 -7.80
C ASP A 266 -0.79 -7.52 -8.03
N SER A 267 -2.01 -7.37 -7.51
CA SER A 267 -3.08 -8.35 -7.71
C SER A 267 -3.41 -8.55 -9.20
N ILE A 268 -3.48 -7.46 -9.96
CA ILE A 268 -3.72 -7.50 -11.41
C ILE A 268 -2.56 -8.19 -12.15
N ILE A 269 -1.31 -7.84 -11.81
CA ILE A 269 -0.11 -8.45 -12.40
C ILE A 269 -0.10 -9.95 -12.13
N VAL A 270 -0.36 -10.40 -10.91
CA VAL A 270 -0.39 -11.84 -10.57
C VAL A 270 -1.46 -12.57 -11.39
N MET A 271 -2.67 -12.01 -11.50
CA MET A 271 -3.74 -12.60 -12.30
C MET A 271 -3.42 -12.67 -13.80
N TYR A 272 -2.66 -11.70 -14.32
CA TYR A 272 -2.27 -11.64 -15.74
C TYR A 272 -1.09 -12.57 -16.07
N VAL A 273 -0.03 -12.52 -15.28
CA VAL A 273 1.23 -13.24 -15.53
C VAL A 273 1.07 -14.74 -15.26
N VAL A 274 0.33 -15.13 -14.23
CA VAL A 274 0.16 -16.54 -13.89
C VAL A 274 -0.99 -17.13 -14.72
N SER A 275 -0.64 -17.89 -15.76
CA SER A 275 -1.60 -18.45 -16.72
C SER A 275 -2.74 -19.25 -16.08
N GLU A 276 -2.50 -19.91 -14.94
CA GLU A 276 -3.57 -20.65 -14.25
C GLU A 276 -4.70 -19.75 -13.74
N TYR A 277 -4.42 -18.49 -13.38
CA TYR A 277 -5.45 -17.53 -13.00
C TYR A 277 -6.31 -17.12 -14.20
N SER A 278 -5.69 -16.81 -15.35
CA SER A 278 -6.42 -16.45 -16.55
C SER A 278 -7.22 -17.61 -17.13
N ILE A 279 -6.71 -18.85 -17.04
CA ILE A 279 -7.44 -20.07 -17.42
C ILE A 279 -8.66 -20.28 -16.52
N THR A 280 -8.48 -20.15 -15.20
CA THR A 280 -9.56 -20.35 -14.23
C THR A 280 -10.64 -19.28 -14.37
N ALA A 281 -10.26 -18.01 -14.54
CA ALA A 281 -11.19 -16.91 -14.81
C ALA A 281 -12.01 -17.15 -16.09
N ARG A 282 -11.38 -17.59 -17.18
CA ARG A 282 -12.09 -17.93 -18.43
C ARG A 282 -13.06 -19.10 -18.26
N LYS A 283 -12.72 -20.12 -17.47
CA LYS A 283 -13.64 -21.23 -17.16
C LYS A 283 -14.87 -20.72 -16.41
N ILE A 284 -14.68 -19.89 -15.40
CA ILE A 284 -15.78 -19.30 -14.62
C ILE A 284 -16.65 -18.42 -15.51
N GLN A 285 -16.05 -17.57 -16.33
CA GLN A 285 -16.78 -16.69 -17.24
C GLN A 285 -17.67 -17.51 -18.19
N LYS A 286 -17.17 -18.63 -18.72
CA LYS A 286 -17.97 -19.54 -19.57
C LYS A 286 -19.13 -20.17 -18.81
N VAL A 287 -18.92 -20.65 -17.58
CA VAL A 287 -19.97 -21.23 -16.74
C VAL A 287 -21.03 -20.18 -16.41
N PHE A 288 -20.61 -18.98 -16.01
CA PHE A 288 -21.51 -17.87 -15.71
C PHE A 288 -22.34 -17.46 -16.93
N PHE A 289 -21.71 -17.32 -18.11
CA PHE A 289 -22.43 -16.98 -19.33
C PHE A 289 -23.46 -18.05 -19.70
N LYS A 290 -23.12 -19.33 -19.50
CA LYS A 290 -24.04 -20.45 -19.70
C LYS A 290 -25.22 -20.40 -18.72
N SER A 291 -24.98 -20.16 -17.43
CA SER A 291 -26.04 -20.03 -16.42
C SER A 291 -26.95 -18.82 -16.68
N VAL A 292 -26.40 -17.69 -17.12
CA VAL A 292 -27.19 -16.50 -17.50
C VAL A 292 -28.04 -16.79 -18.75
N GLN A 293 -27.52 -17.54 -19.71
CA GLN A 293 -28.28 -18.00 -20.87
C GLN A 293 -29.40 -18.96 -20.48
N GLU A 294 -29.16 -19.90 -19.56
CA GLU A 294 -30.17 -20.82 -19.04
C GLU A 294 -31.30 -20.08 -18.29
N ILE A 295 -30.96 -19.09 -17.46
CA ILE A 295 -31.95 -18.26 -16.74
C ILE A 295 -32.77 -17.41 -17.71
N LYS A 296 -32.14 -16.76 -18.71
CA LYS A 296 -32.85 -16.01 -19.75
C LYS A 296 -33.71 -16.92 -20.64
N GLY A 297 -33.26 -18.14 -20.90
CA GLY A 297 -34.00 -19.17 -21.61
C GLY A 297 -35.25 -19.62 -20.85
N SER A 298 -35.11 -19.96 -19.56
CA SER A 298 -36.23 -20.32 -18.69
C SER A 298 -37.25 -19.18 -18.56
N GLY A 299 -36.82 -17.93 -18.36
CA GLY A 299 -37.72 -16.78 -18.27
C GLY A 299 -38.55 -16.54 -19.54
N ARG A 300 -37.99 -16.81 -20.73
CA ARG A 300 -38.73 -16.77 -22.00
C ARG A 300 -39.76 -17.89 -22.14
N VAL A 301 -39.45 -19.09 -21.65
CA VAL A 301 -40.40 -20.22 -21.67
C VAL A 301 -41.59 -19.93 -20.77
N TYR A 302 -41.37 -19.45 -19.53
CA TYR A 302 -42.46 -19.08 -18.62
C TYR A 302 -43.34 -17.94 -19.14
N ALA A 303 -42.76 -16.92 -19.80
CA ALA A 303 -43.51 -15.83 -20.42
C ALA A 303 -44.37 -16.32 -21.61
N ALA A 304 -43.87 -17.24 -22.42
CA ALA A 304 -44.61 -17.81 -23.55
C ALA A 304 -45.78 -18.71 -23.10
N THR A 305 -45.64 -19.44 -21.98
CA THR A 305 -46.71 -20.26 -21.43
C THR A 305 -47.82 -19.42 -20.77
N SER A 306 -47.50 -18.26 -20.20
CA SER A 306 -48.51 -17.36 -19.62
C SER A 306 -49.38 -16.67 -20.67
N THR A 307 -48.81 -16.33 -21.85
CA THR A 307 -49.57 -15.76 -22.98
C THR A 307 -50.48 -16.79 -23.67
N ALA A 308 -50.10 -18.07 -23.65
CA ALA A 308 -50.91 -19.15 -24.22
C ALA A 308 -52.14 -19.51 -23.36
N HIS A 309 -52.10 -19.23 -22.05
CA HIS A 309 -53.23 -19.44 -21.13
C HIS A 309 -54.20 -18.26 -21.04
N SER A 310 -53.88 -17.12 -21.64
CA SER A 310 -54.73 -15.92 -21.70
C SER A 310 -55.40 -15.70 -23.07
N SER A 311 -55.37 -16.70 -23.95
CA SER A 311 -55.98 -16.69 -25.29
C SER A 311 -57.18 -17.63 -25.36
#